data_AF-A0A9P9Q0A7-F1
#
_entry.id   AF-A0A9P9Q0A7-F1
#
_cell.length_a   1.000
_cell.length_b   1.000
_cell.length_c   1.000
_cell.angle_alpha   90.00
_cell.angle_beta   90.00
_cell.angle_gamma   90.00
#
_symmetry.space_group_name_H-M   'P 1'
#
loop_
_entity.id
_entity.type
_entity.pdbx_description
1 polymer ?
#
loop_
_entity_poly.entity_id
_entity_poly.type
_entity_poly.pdbx_seq_one_letter_code
_entity_poly.pdbx_strand_id
1 'polypeptide(L)'
;MTVFATKDAFFGLGLEKVEPSSAHISQDCSVCTKPLAVHHKDSSPQLALRGLHKAVRITACGHMHGSDCLLAWLSTGNSCPTCRRILFEANNDTITQDDANEVVHVLGPHFGEARVMVAIAKMMQNEEKEHVDARRYHDQEVAKQRMEDSKADDGEFTLGADDFYDSGDEMNYDEDADEDADDEYFDNGDVE
;
A
#
# COMPACT_ATOMS: atom_id res chain seq x y z
N MET A 1 -6.04 10.52 -9.28
CA MET A 1 -4.76 10.06 -9.83
C MET A 1 -3.67 10.38 -8.83
N THR A 2 -3.07 9.33 -8.28
CA THR A 2 -1.82 9.38 -7.50
C THR A 2 -0.68 9.70 -8.46
N VAL A 3 0.35 10.43 -7.98
CA VAL A 3 1.46 10.88 -8.84
C VAL A 3 2.60 9.86 -8.82
N PHE A 4 2.72 9.09 -7.74
CA PHE A 4 3.74 8.07 -7.55
C PHE A 4 3.09 6.74 -7.16
N ALA A 5 3.63 5.63 -7.64
CA ALA A 5 3.12 4.29 -7.34
C ALA A 5 3.44 3.87 -5.90
N THR A 6 4.62 4.21 -5.39
CA THR A 6 5.07 3.81 -4.05
C THR A 6 5.62 4.99 -3.25
N LYS A 7 5.65 4.83 -1.93
CA LYS A 7 6.24 5.80 -0.99
C LYS A 7 7.74 6.04 -1.27
N ASP A 8 8.49 5.00 -1.61
CA ASP A 8 9.91 5.12 -1.93
C ASP A 8 10.16 5.87 -3.24
N ALA A 9 9.33 5.62 -4.26
CA ALA A 9 9.37 6.38 -5.51
C ALA A 9 9.10 7.87 -5.25
N PHE A 10 8.19 8.19 -4.31
CA PHE A 10 7.95 9.57 -3.90
C PHE A 10 9.17 10.20 -3.20
N PHE A 11 9.86 9.49 -2.31
CA PHE A 11 11.06 10.05 -1.66
C PHE A 11 12.23 10.23 -2.62
N GLY A 12 12.36 9.36 -3.63
CA GLY A 12 13.42 9.45 -4.64
C GLY A 12 13.19 10.52 -5.70
N LEU A 13 11.96 10.67 -6.21
CA LEU A 13 11.64 11.49 -7.39
C LEU A 13 10.65 12.63 -7.09
N GLY A 14 9.87 12.52 -6.02
CA GLY A 14 8.78 13.44 -5.66
C GLY A 14 9.21 14.62 -4.77
N LEU A 15 10.44 14.57 -4.24
CA LEU A 15 10.97 15.60 -3.35
C LEU A 15 12.16 16.32 -3.98
N GLU A 16 12.00 17.63 -4.15
CA GLU A 16 13.07 18.53 -4.53
C GLU A 16 13.64 19.20 -3.28
N LYS A 17 14.94 19.02 -3.06
CA LYS A 17 15.66 19.71 -1.97
C LYS A 17 15.83 21.16 -2.37
N VAL A 18 15.25 22.08 -1.60
CA VAL A 18 15.39 23.51 -1.88
C VAL A 18 16.70 23.96 -1.27
N GLU A 19 17.65 24.33 -2.11
CA GLU A 19 18.88 24.97 -1.64
C GLU A 19 18.56 26.38 -1.15
N PRO A 20 19.13 26.81 -0.01
CA PRO A 20 18.93 28.16 0.47
C PRO A 20 19.45 29.13 -0.59
N SER A 21 18.63 30.11 -0.96
CA SER A 21 18.98 31.13 -1.95
C SER A 21 18.45 32.48 -1.47
N SER A 22 19.16 33.55 -1.81
CA SER A 22 18.75 34.92 -1.50
C SER A 22 17.47 35.35 -2.23
N ALA A 23 17.05 34.60 -3.25
CA ALA A 23 15.81 34.84 -3.99
C ALA A 23 14.57 34.22 -3.33
N HIS A 24 14.74 33.33 -2.34
CA HIS A 24 13.61 32.68 -1.68
C HIS A 24 13.10 33.54 -0.51
N ILE A 25 11.80 33.85 -0.54
CA ILE A 25 11.08 34.48 0.56
C ILE A 25 11.02 33.49 1.73
N SER A 26 11.27 33.97 2.94
CA SER A 26 11.09 33.19 4.18
C SER A 26 9.67 32.65 4.25
N GLN A 27 9.51 31.34 4.30
CA GLN A 27 8.23 30.67 4.46
C GLN A 27 8.24 29.81 5.72
N ASP A 28 7.10 29.77 6.41
CA ASP A 28 6.90 28.91 7.57
C ASP A 28 6.37 27.54 7.13
N CYS A 29 6.78 26.50 7.84
CA CYS A 29 6.27 25.16 7.61
C CYS A 29 4.79 25.09 8.02
N SER A 30 3.90 24.70 7.12
CA SER A 30 2.47 24.57 7.43
C SER A 30 2.12 23.45 8.44
N VAL A 31 3.06 22.55 8.75
CA VAL A 31 2.86 21.45 9.70
C VAL A 31 3.23 21.88 11.13
N CYS A 32 4.39 22.52 11.32
CA CYS A 32 4.88 22.88 12.65
C CYS A 32 4.93 24.39 12.92
N THR A 33 4.56 25.23 11.94
CA THR A 33 4.59 26.70 11.99
C THR A 33 5.96 27.32 12.28
N LYS A 34 7.04 26.55 12.15
CA LYS A 34 8.43 27.03 12.32
C LYS A 34 9.00 27.50 10.97
N PRO A 35 9.95 28.46 10.98
CA PRO A 35 10.56 28.95 9.77
C PRO A 35 11.37 27.86 9.04
N LEU A 36 11.23 27.80 7.73
CA LEU A 36 12.01 26.94 6.85
C LEU A 36 13.38 27.57 6.56
N ALA A 37 14.43 26.75 6.51
CA ALA A 37 15.78 27.20 6.18
C ALA A 37 15.94 27.46 4.66
N VAL A 38 15.26 28.48 4.13
CA VAL A 38 15.26 28.83 2.69
C VAL A 38 16.20 29.97 2.34
N HIS A 39 16.71 30.73 3.32
CA HIS A 39 17.52 31.91 3.09
C HIS A 39 18.88 31.81 3.79
N HIS A 40 19.98 32.26 3.14
CA HIS A 40 21.34 32.17 3.70
C HIS A 40 21.56 32.97 5.00
N LYS A 41 20.74 33.99 5.26
CA LYS A 41 20.77 34.74 6.54
C LYS A 41 20.33 33.89 7.73
N ASP A 42 19.62 32.80 7.46
CA ASP A 42 19.16 31.85 8.47
C ASP A 42 20.19 30.74 8.74
N SER A 43 21.30 30.71 7.99
CA SER A 43 22.41 29.77 8.16
C SER A 43 23.38 30.15 9.29
N SER A 44 23.06 31.18 10.07
CA SER A 44 23.89 31.57 11.22
C SER A 44 23.88 30.46 12.29
N PRO A 45 25.04 30.06 12.83
CA PRO A 45 25.14 28.97 13.81
C PRO A 45 24.36 29.26 15.12
N GLN A 46 23.99 30.51 15.39
CA GLN A 46 23.16 30.89 16.55
C GLN A 46 21.66 30.57 16.37
N LEU A 47 21.18 30.32 15.14
CA LEU A 47 19.78 30.00 14.84
C LEU A 47 19.47 28.49 14.86
N ALA A 48 20.50 27.63 14.91
CA ALA A 48 20.34 26.18 15.07
C ALA A 48 19.61 25.80 16.38
N LEU A 49 19.60 26.67 17.39
CA LEU A 49 18.83 26.51 18.63
C LEU A 49 17.31 26.71 18.47
N ARG A 50 16.82 27.33 17.39
CA ARG A 50 15.38 27.59 17.17
C ARG A 50 14.65 26.48 16.41
N GLY A 51 15.33 25.39 16.04
CA GLY A 51 14.71 24.27 15.33
C GLY A 51 14.23 24.67 13.93
N LEU A 52 15.15 25.19 13.11
CA LEU A 52 14.90 25.41 11.69
C LEU A 52 14.86 24.08 10.94
N HIS A 53 13.86 23.94 10.05
CA HIS A 53 13.66 22.72 9.29
C HIS A 53 14.32 22.85 7.91
N LYS A 54 14.99 21.78 7.45
CA LYS A 54 15.46 21.70 6.06
C LYS A 54 14.26 21.75 5.13
N ALA A 55 14.24 22.70 4.20
CA ALA A 55 13.11 22.89 3.30
C ALA A 55 13.13 21.85 2.16
N VAL A 56 12.01 21.18 1.95
CA VAL A 56 11.76 20.30 0.82
C VAL A 56 10.50 20.75 0.09
N ARG A 57 10.53 20.67 -1.24
CA ARG A 57 9.42 21.00 -2.12
C ARG A 57 8.86 19.72 -2.72
N ILE A 58 7.54 19.58 -2.67
CA ILE A 58 6.83 18.48 -3.31
C ILE A 58 6.68 18.81 -4.79
N THR A 59 7.31 18.06 -5.70
CA THR A 59 7.28 18.35 -7.14
C THR A 59 5.87 18.28 -7.73
N ALA A 60 5.04 17.37 -7.21
CA ALA A 60 3.66 17.17 -7.66
C ALA A 60 2.72 18.35 -7.41
N CYS A 61 2.96 19.18 -6.38
CA CYS A 61 2.04 20.28 -6.02
C CYS A 61 2.74 21.62 -5.74
N GLY A 62 4.07 21.65 -5.70
CA GLY A 62 4.88 22.85 -5.48
C GLY A 62 4.91 23.36 -4.04
N HIS A 63 4.23 22.72 -3.08
CA HIS A 63 4.23 23.15 -1.69
C HIS A 63 5.53 22.79 -0.98
N MET A 64 6.00 23.69 -0.11
CA MET A 64 7.22 23.55 0.66
C MET A 64 6.92 23.21 2.12
N HIS A 65 7.67 22.26 2.66
CA HIS A 65 7.56 21.81 4.05
C HIS A 65 8.94 21.51 4.63
N GLY A 66 9.02 21.32 5.94
CA GLY A 66 10.23 20.81 6.57
C GLY A 66 10.39 19.32 6.27
N SER A 67 11.60 18.86 5.97
CA SER A 67 11.90 17.44 5.67
C SER A 67 11.28 16.50 6.70
N ASP A 68 11.53 16.77 7.98
CA ASP A 68 11.18 15.88 9.07
C ASP A 68 9.67 15.93 9.35
N CYS A 69 9.06 17.11 9.19
CA CYS A 69 7.61 17.28 9.27
C CYS A 69 6.88 16.55 8.15
N LEU A 70 7.40 16.65 6.93
CA LEU A 70 6.80 15.97 5.80
C LEU A 70 6.97 14.45 5.93
N LEU A 71 8.13 13.97 6.39
CA LEU A 71 8.36 12.56 6.70
C LEU A 71 7.39 12.03 7.75
N ALA A 72 7.21 12.74 8.86
CA ALA A 72 6.27 12.35 9.92
C ALA A 72 4.81 12.41 9.46
N TRP A 73 4.45 13.36 8.59
CA TRP A 73 3.12 13.39 8.00
C TRP A 73 2.89 12.20 7.07
N LEU A 74 3.89 11.87 6.25
CA LEU A 74 3.84 10.78 5.29
C LEU A 74 4.08 9.39 5.90
N SER A 75 4.37 9.30 7.20
CA SER A 75 4.32 8.04 7.93
C SER A 75 2.89 7.61 8.24
N THR A 76 1.99 8.58 8.41
CA THR A 76 0.60 8.32 8.81
C THR A 76 -0.39 8.48 7.66
N GLY A 77 -0.01 9.18 6.60
CA GLY A 77 -0.86 9.41 5.43
C GLY A 77 -0.09 9.50 4.13
N ASN A 78 -0.81 9.66 3.04
CA ASN A 78 -0.26 9.69 1.67
C ASN A 78 -0.60 10.99 0.93
N SER A 79 -0.96 12.06 1.64
CA SER A 79 -1.45 13.30 1.05
C SER A 79 -0.63 14.52 1.44
N CYS A 80 -0.63 15.56 0.60
CA CYS A 80 0.02 16.82 0.91
C CYS A 80 -0.71 17.57 2.06
N PRO A 81 -0.01 18.06 3.09
CA PRO A 81 -0.64 18.79 4.20
C PRO A 81 -1.39 20.07 3.76
N THR A 82 -0.92 20.74 2.70
CA THR A 82 -1.48 22.02 2.26
C THR A 82 -2.65 21.85 1.31
N CYS A 83 -2.52 21.02 0.27
CA CYS A 83 -3.55 20.87 -0.77
C CYS A 83 -4.31 19.54 -0.73
N ARG A 84 -3.96 18.64 0.20
CA ARG A 84 -4.56 17.31 0.35
C ARG A 84 -4.50 16.43 -0.90
N ARG A 85 -3.68 16.80 -1.89
CA ARG A 85 -3.42 15.97 -3.07
C ARG A 85 -2.75 14.67 -2.62
N ILE A 86 -3.31 13.53 -3.05
CA ILE A 86 -2.72 12.21 -2.81
C ILE A 86 -1.42 12.12 -3.61
N LEU A 87 -0.32 11.84 -2.92
CA LEU A 87 1.04 11.83 -3.47
C LEU A 87 1.40 10.43 -3.97
N PHE A 88 1.11 9.39 -3.18
CA PHE A 88 1.34 8.00 -3.55
C PHE A 88 0.14 7.11 -3.17
N GLU A 89 0.01 5.95 -3.81
CA GLU A 89 -0.95 4.94 -3.37
C GLU A 89 -0.53 4.44 -2.00
N ALA A 90 -1.47 4.38 -1.06
CA ALA A 90 -1.20 3.67 0.19
C ALA A 90 -0.91 2.23 -0.24
N ASN A 91 0.29 1.73 0.02
CA ASN A 91 0.56 0.33 -0.24
C ASN A 91 -0.52 -0.45 0.51
N ASN A 92 -1.33 -1.21 -0.23
CA ASN A 92 -2.20 -2.23 0.36
C ASN A 92 -1.33 -3.43 0.76
N ASP A 93 -0.19 -3.17 1.39
CA ASP A 93 0.66 -4.21 1.94
C ASP A 93 -0.14 -4.78 3.11
N THR A 94 -0.58 -6.02 2.95
CA THR A 94 -1.23 -6.79 4.01
C THR A 94 -0.37 -6.70 5.24
N ILE A 95 -0.92 -6.21 6.35
CA ILE A 95 -0.16 -5.96 7.59
C ILE A 95 0.55 -7.25 7.98
N THR A 96 1.89 -7.27 7.87
CA THR A 96 2.66 -8.47 8.17
C THR A 96 2.91 -8.58 9.66
N GLN A 97 3.25 -9.78 10.12
CA GLN A 97 3.61 -10.00 11.52
C GLN A 97 4.88 -9.22 11.92
N ASP A 98 5.76 -8.92 10.97
CA ASP A 98 6.95 -8.09 11.21
C ASP A 98 6.58 -6.62 11.43
N ASP A 99 5.60 -6.09 10.69
CA ASP A 99 5.08 -4.73 10.91
C ASP A 99 4.46 -4.61 12.31
N ALA A 100 3.70 -5.64 12.73
CA ALA A 100 3.15 -5.71 14.08
C ALA A 100 4.25 -5.68 15.16
N ASN A 101 5.32 -6.46 14.97
CA ASN A 101 6.45 -6.52 15.89
C ASN A 101 7.21 -5.18 15.94
N GLU A 102 7.38 -4.49 14.81
CA GLU A 102 8.02 -3.18 14.77
C GLU A 102 7.19 -2.14 15.53
N VAL A 103 5.88 -2.11 15.31
CA VAL A 103 4.97 -1.18 16.02
C VAL A 103 5.00 -1.43 17.52
N VAL A 104 5.03 -2.69 17.96
CA VAL A 104 5.15 -3.04 19.39
C VAL A 104 6.50 -2.61 19.94
N HIS A 105 7.58 -2.79 19.20
CA HIS A 105 8.91 -2.40 19.65
C HIS A 105 9.05 -0.87 19.79
N VAL A 106 8.46 -0.10 18.87
CA VAL A 106 8.52 1.37 18.89
C VAL A 106 7.54 1.98 19.89
N LEU A 107 6.29 1.50 19.95
CA LEU A 107 5.23 2.10 20.77
C LEU A 107 5.05 1.43 22.13
N GLY A 108 5.50 0.18 22.29
CA GLY A 108 5.43 -0.58 23.54
C GLY A 108 6.02 0.13 24.75
N PRO A 109 7.23 0.74 24.66
CA PRO A 109 7.83 1.48 25.76
C PRO A 109 7.05 2.74 26.18
N HIS A 110 6.25 3.31 25.27
CA HIS A 110 5.53 4.56 25.50
C HIS A 110 4.09 4.37 25.99
N PHE A 111 3.40 3.33 25.49
CA PHE A 111 1.97 3.13 25.70
C PHE A 111 1.61 1.79 26.38
N GLY A 112 2.62 0.94 26.59
CA GLY A 112 2.47 -0.41 27.15
C GLY A 112 2.21 -1.45 26.06
N GLU A 113 3.10 -2.44 25.97
CA GLU A 113 3.08 -3.50 24.94
C GLU A 113 1.71 -4.18 24.81
N ALA A 114 1.08 -4.55 25.93
CA ALA A 114 -0.22 -5.22 25.93
C ALA A 114 -1.33 -4.39 25.25
N ARG A 115 -1.30 -3.06 25.39
CA ARG A 115 -2.32 -2.19 24.76
C ARG A 115 -2.09 -2.05 23.26
N VAL A 116 -0.81 -1.96 22.87
CA VAL A 116 -0.41 -1.88 21.46
C VAL A 116 -0.74 -3.20 20.75
N MET A 117 -0.45 -4.35 21.37
CA MET A 117 -0.79 -5.67 20.84
C MET A 117 -2.30 -5.85 20.62
N VAL A 118 -3.14 -5.43 21.58
CA VAL A 118 -4.60 -5.52 21.42
C VAL A 118 -5.10 -4.62 20.28
N ALA A 119 -4.50 -3.44 20.11
CA ALA A 119 -4.86 -2.54 19.02
C ALA A 119 -4.49 -3.12 17.64
N ILE A 120 -3.30 -3.72 17.53
CA ILE A 120 -2.84 -4.38 16.31
C ILE A 120 -3.70 -5.60 15.99
N ALA A 121 -3.96 -6.47 16.97
CA ALA A 121 -4.81 -7.65 16.78
C ALA A 121 -6.21 -7.25 16.27
N LYS A 122 -6.76 -6.14 16.77
CA LYS A 122 -8.05 -5.61 16.32
C LYS A 122 -7.99 -5.09 14.88
N MET A 123 -6.87 -4.47 14.48
CA MET A 123 -6.68 -4.06 13.09
C MET A 123 -6.60 -5.26 12.16
N MET A 124 -5.78 -6.27 12.50
CA MET A 124 -5.64 -7.49 11.69
C MET A 124 -6.97 -8.23 11.53
N GLN A 125 -7.76 -8.36 12.59
CA GLN A 125 -9.07 -9.00 12.53
C GLN A 125 -10.05 -8.24 11.62
N ASN A 126 -9.94 -6.91 11.56
CA ASN A 126 -10.82 -6.11 10.71
C ASN A 126 -10.43 -6.24 9.24
N GLU A 127 -9.14 -6.29 8.93
CA GLU A 127 -8.62 -6.53 7.59
C GLU A 127 -8.99 -7.93 7.06
N GLU A 128 -8.86 -8.96 7.90
CA GLU A 128 -9.30 -10.32 7.54
C GLU A 128 -10.80 -10.36 7.23
N LYS A 129 -11.61 -9.68 8.05
CA LYS A 129 -13.05 -9.59 7.82
C LYS A 129 -13.37 -8.90 6.49
N GLU A 130 -12.71 -7.78 6.20
CA GLU A 130 -12.89 -7.07 4.93
C GLU A 130 -12.51 -7.96 3.73
N HIS A 131 -11.45 -8.75 3.86
CA HIS A 131 -11.03 -9.68 2.82
C HIS A 131 -12.02 -10.84 2.62
N VAL A 132 -12.59 -11.37 3.71
CA VAL A 132 -13.66 -12.38 3.65
C VAL A 132 -14.93 -11.81 3.00
N ASP A 133 -15.33 -10.60 3.37
CA ASP A 133 -16.51 -9.93 2.81
C ASP A 133 -16.30 -9.65 1.31
N ALA A 134 -15.09 -9.26 0.89
CA ALA A 134 -14.74 -9.06 -0.51
C ALA A 134 -14.84 -10.36 -1.33
N ARG A 135 -14.33 -11.48 -0.80
CA ARG A 135 -14.47 -12.80 -1.44
C ARG A 135 -15.93 -13.22 -1.57
N ARG A 136 -16.70 -13.07 -0.50
CA ARG A 136 -18.13 -13.40 -0.51
C ARG A 136 -18.91 -12.59 -1.54
N TYR A 137 -18.57 -11.30 -1.69
CA TYR A 137 -19.17 -10.46 -2.71
C TYR A 137 -18.80 -10.93 -4.12
N HIS A 138 -17.53 -11.26 -4.35
CA HIS A 138 -17.07 -11.79 -5.63
C HIS A 138 -17.79 -13.10 -6.01
N ASP A 139 -17.92 -14.04 -5.08
CA ASP A 139 -18.61 -15.31 -5.31
C ASP A 139 -20.09 -15.10 -5.67
N GLN A 140 -20.75 -14.12 -5.04
CA GLN A 140 -22.14 -13.77 -5.36
C GLN A 140 -22.29 -13.23 -6.78
N GLU A 141 -21.37 -12.37 -7.21
CA GLU A 141 -21.37 -11.82 -8.57
C GLU A 141 -21.09 -12.90 -9.62
N VAL A 142 -20.10 -13.79 -9.36
CA VAL A 142 -19.82 -14.92 -10.25
C VAL A 142 -21.01 -15.88 -10.35
N ALA A 143 -21.67 -16.18 -9.22
CA ALA A 143 -22.87 -17.01 -9.21
C ALA A 143 -24.03 -16.38 -9.99
N LYS A 144 -24.21 -15.06 -9.86
CA LYS A 144 -25.22 -14.31 -10.61
C LYS A 144 -24.95 -14.37 -12.11
N GLN A 145 -23.70 -14.15 -12.52
CA GLN A 145 -23.30 -14.19 -13.93
C GLN A 145 -23.51 -15.58 -14.53
N ARG A 146 -23.17 -16.65 -13.81
CA ARG A 146 -23.46 -18.03 -14.24
C ARG A 146 -24.95 -18.31 -14.46
N MET A 147 -25.83 -17.75 -13.61
CA MET A 147 -27.29 -17.88 -13.79
C MET A 147 -27.81 -17.09 -15.00
N GLU A 148 -27.20 -15.95 -15.31
CA GLU A 148 -27.51 -15.17 -16.51
C GLU A 148 -27.07 -15.90 -17.79
N ASP A 149 -25.87 -16.47 -17.79
CA ASP A 149 -25.34 -17.24 -18.92
C ASP A 149 -26.16 -18.51 -19.19
N SER A 150 -26.58 -19.22 -18.13
CA SER A 150 -27.44 -20.41 -18.27
C SER A 150 -28.84 -20.09 -18.81
N LYS A 151 -29.30 -18.84 -18.68
CA LYS A 151 -30.56 -18.34 -19.27
C LYS A 151 -30.41 -17.81 -20.69
N ALA A 152 -29.18 -17.67 -21.19
CA ALA A 152 -28.93 -17.29 -22.58
C ALA A 152 -28.79 -18.53 -23.48
N ASP A 153 -28.51 -19.70 -22.90
CA ASP A 153 -28.29 -20.98 -23.61
C ASP A 153 -29.59 -21.79 -23.82
N ASP A 154 -30.72 -21.39 -23.21
CA ASP A 154 -32.02 -22.07 -23.37
C ASP A 154 -32.81 -21.64 -24.62
N GLY A 155 -32.27 -20.68 -25.38
CA GLY A 155 -32.79 -20.26 -26.68
C GLY A 155 -31.74 -20.40 -27.76
N GLU A 156 -31.92 -21.38 -28.67
CA GLU A 156 -31.30 -21.41 -30.01
C GLU A 156 -29.90 -22.05 -30.13
N PHE A 157 -29.73 -23.29 -29.67
CA PHE A 157 -28.75 -24.18 -30.32
C PHE A 157 -29.28 -25.62 -30.40
N THR A 158 -30.24 -25.85 -31.32
CA THR A 158 -30.57 -27.21 -31.77
C THR A 158 -29.41 -27.71 -32.63
N LEU A 159 -28.44 -28.38 -32.01
CA LEU A 159 -27.48 -29.21 -32.74
C LEU A 159 -28.27 -30.31 -33.46
N GLY A 160 -28.40 -30.17 -34.78
CA GLY A 160 -28.92 -31.22 -35.63
C GLY A 160 -28.01 -32.44 -35.55
N ALA A 161 -28.57 -33.64 -35.71
CA ALA A 161 -27.82 -34.90 -35.68
C ALA A 161 -26.79 -35.03 -36.84
N ASP A 162 -26.57 -33.96 -37.60
CA ASP A 162 -25.83 -33.93 -38.85
C ASP A 162 -24.43 -33.29 -38.70
N ASP A 163 -24.12 -32.66 -37.55
CA ASP A 163 -22.83 -31.96 -37.32
C ASP A 163 -21.73 -32.89 -36.77
N PHE A 164 -22.00 -34.20 -36.70
CA PHE A 164 -21.03 -35.24 -36.30
C PHE A 164 -20.25 -35.77 -37.52
N TYR A 165 -19.70 -34.88 -38.36
CA TYR A 165 -18.72 -35.26 -39.38
C TYR A 165 -17.30 -35.00 -38.87
N ASP A 166 -16.77 -36.03 -38.22
CA ASP A 166 -15.43 -36.58 -38.36
C ASP A 166 -14.33 -35.62 -38.86
N SER A 167 -13.52 -35.13 -37.93
CA SER A 167 -12.14 -34.70 -38.22
C SER A 167 -11.23 -35.41 -37.23
N GLY A 168 -10.93 -36.67 -37.56
CA GLY A 168 -9.89 -37.47 -36.91
C GLY A 168 -8.50 -36.87 -37.11
N ASP A 169 -8.18 -35.85 -36.33
CA ASP A 169 -6.81 -35.38 -36.14
C ASP A 169 -6.32 -35.92 -34.78
N GLU A 170 -5.48 -36.94 -34.85
CA GLU A 170 -4.91 -37.65 -33.71
C GLU A 170 -3.96 -36.70 -32.95
N MET A 171 -4.47 -36.05 -31.91
CA MET A 171 -3.65 -35.25 -30.98
C MET A 171 -2.82 -36.20 -30.13
N ASN A 172 -1.55 -36.36 -30.53
CA ASN A 172 -0.50 -37.02 -29.78
C ASN A 172 -0.30 -36.28 -28.45
N TYR A 173 -0.83 -36.84 -27.36
CA TYR A 173 -0.55 -36.40 -26.00
C TYR A 173 0.83 -36.91 -25.61
N ASP A 174 1.86 -36.10 -25.86
CA ASP A 174 3.14 -36.27 -25.19
C ASP A 174 2.98 -35.88 -23.72
N GLU A 175 3.39 -36.82 -22.89
CA GLU A 175 3.17 -36.95 -21.46
C GLU A 175 4.31 -36.24 -20.73
N ASP A 176 4.22 -34.92 -20.55
CA ASP A 176 5.12 -34.19 -19.66
C ASP A 176 4.49 -34.16 -18.26
N ALA A 177 4.92 -35.13 -17.46
CA ALA A 177 4.72 -35.23 -16.03
C ALA A 177 5.73 -34.34 -15.30
N ASP A 178 5.24 -33.35 -14.56
CA ASP A 178 5.95 -32.68 -13.47
C ASP A 178 4.88 -32.45 -12.37
N GLU A 179 4.68 -33.39 -11.45
CA GLU A 179 5.33 -33.47 -10.12
C GLU A 179 5.05 -32.25 -9.22
N ASP A 180 3.80 -32.09 -8.78
CA ASP A 180 3.47 -31.37 -7.54
C ASP A 180 3.20 -32.40 -6.43
N ALA A 181 4.27 -32.82 -5.76
CA ALA A 181 4.25 -33.72 -4.62
C ALA A 181 5.13 -33.18 -3.49
N ASP A 182 4.52 -32.46 -2.55
CA ASP A 182 4.96 -32.38 -1.16
C ASP A 182 3.88 -31.80 -0.23
N ASP A 183 2.81 -32.58 -0.05
CA ASP A 183 2.10 -32.65 1.23
C ASP A 183 2.94 -33.49 2.21
N GLU A 184 3.63 -32.89 3.17
CA GLU A 184 3.96 -33.59 4.42
C GLU A 184 3.65 -32.75 5.67
N TYR A 185 2.48 -33.08 6.22
CA TYR A 185 2.17 -33.08 7.64
C TYR A 185 3.37 -33.56 8.48
N PHE A 186 3.79 -32.77 9.47
CA PHE A 186 4.40 -33.35 10.66
C PHE A 186 3.60 -33.02 11.92
N ASP A 187 3.14 -34.12 12.48
CA ASP A 187 2.31 -34.34 13.65
C ASP A 187 3.05 -34.06 14.96
N ASN A 188 2.28 -33.72 15.99
CA ASN A 188 2.74 -33.53 17.35
C ASN A 188 3.09 -34.88 17.99
N GLY A 189 4.17 -34.93 18.76
CA GLY A 189 4.47 -36.08 19.60
C GLY A 189 5.46 -35.75 20.72
N ASP A 190 4.93 -35.42 21.90
CA ASP A 190 5.60 -35.58 23.19
C ASP A 190 6.31 -36.95 23.29
N VAL A 191 7.44 -37.02 24.00
CA VAL A 191 7.77 -38.07 24.99
C VAL A 191 9.12 -37.74 25.67
N GLU A 192 8.99 -37.54 26.98
CA GLU A 192 9.95 -37.64 28.12
C GLU A 192 11.20 -36.75 28.22
#